data_AF-A0A498HN36-F1
#
_entry.id   AF-A0A498HN36-F1
#
_cell.length_a   1.000
_cell.length_b   1.000
_cell.length_c   1.000
_cell.angle_alpha   90.00
_cell.angle_beta   90.00
_cell.angle_gamma   90.00
#
_symmetry.space_group_name_H-M   'P 1'
#
loop_
_entity.id
_entity.type
_entity.pdbx_description
1 polymer ?
#
loop_
_entity_poly.entity_id
_entity_poly.type
_entity_poly.pdbx_seq_one_letter_code
_entity_poly.pdbx_strand_id
1 'polypeptide(L)'
;MAEDQEAEEQEAARALALQYAPFLAAIRKRGLNVEEALYDVFPVGWYGEDRVKNKRMVYLHCFYLDGTVNFETRLTMTVDLDEMKIVEFRDRLMVPMPKAAGTDYRESVQKPPFGARLNAVTVEQPDGPSFEIHGHSVMWANWDFHMGFDMRAGPSMSLASIYDIEQQKFRRVLYRALISELSVPYMDLTEEWYSRTFLDAGEFGFGQSAVSLEPLRDCPANAKFMDAYVAGLDGKPNKKSNVICIFERHDGDIMWRHTKTTISKKGKVEVRPELSLVVRKVSTVSNYDYIVDWEFKQSGSIIFELS
;
A
#
# COMPACT_ATOMS: atom_id res chain seq x y z
N MET A 1 0.95 -19.39 4.66
CA MET A 1 2.05 -19.40 3.69
C MET A 1 1.57 -18.68 2.45
N ALA A 2 1.62 -17.36 2.48
CA ALA A 2 1.53 -16.50 1.31
C ALA A 2 2.75 -15.61 1.44
N GLU A 3 3.91 -16.14 1.01
CA GLU A 3 5.06 -15.27 0.79
C GLU A 3 4.70 -14.42 -0.40
N ASP A 4 4.53 -13.12 -0.14
CA ASP A 4 4.35 -12.14 -1.19
C ASP A 4 5.57 -12.19 -2.10
N GLN A 5 5.29 -12.55 -3.33
CA GLN A 5 6.22 -12.79 -4.42
C GLN A 5 6.74 -11.44 -4.94
N GLU A 6 7.30 -10.60 -4.07
CA GLU A 6 8.10 -9.42 -4.43
C GLU A 6 9.42 -9.91 -5.05
N ALA A 7 9.25 -10.39 -6.28
CA ALA A 7 10.20 -10.71 -7.33
C ALA A 7 11.33 -11.69 -6.98
N GLU A 8 11.24 -12.94 -7.45
CA GLU A 8 12.31 -13.95 -7.38
C GLU A 8 13.68 -13.42 -7.87
N GLU A 9 13.68 -12.45 -8.80
CA GLU A 9 14.87 -11.76 -9.27
C GLU A 9 15.51 -10.87 -8.19
N GLN A 10 14.71 -10.19 -7.36
CA GLN A 10 15.20 -9.45 -6.20
C GLN A 10 15.78 -10.40 -5.15
N GLU A 11 15.10 -11.52 -4.88
CA GLU A 11 15.61 -12.53 -3.96
C GLU A 11 16.92 -13.17 -4.46
N ALA A 12 17.01 -13.44 -5.77
CA ALA A 12 18.25 -13.88 -6.40
C ALA A 12 19.38 -12.84 -6.26
N ALA A 13 19.08 -11.55 -6.43
CA ALA A 13 20.05 -10.48 -6.21
C ALA A 13 20.51 -10.44 -4.74
N ARG A 14 19.60 -10.57 -3.77
CA ARG A 14 19.93 -10.65 -2.33
C ARG A 14 20.86 -11.82 -2.03
N ALA A 15 20.65 -12.98 -2.65
CA ALA A 15 21.50 -14.15 -2.46
C ALA A 15 22.97 -13.94 -2.90
N LEU A 16 23.22 -13.04 -3.87
CA LEU A 16 24.59 -12.68 -4.28
C LEU A 16 25.38 -12.02 -3.15
N ALA A 17 24.72 -11.18 -2.34
CA ALA A 17 25.37 -10.45 -1.24
C ALA A 17 26.00 -11.40 -0.22
N LEU A 18 25.28 -12.46 0.13
CA LEU A 18 25.71 -13.47 1.12
C LEU A 18 26.93 -14.28 0.68
N GLN A 19 27.27 -14.27 -0.62
CA GLN A 19 28.43 -14.97 -1.18
C GLN A 19 29.57 -14.00 -1.54
N TYR A 20 29.36 -12.69 -1.40
CA TYR A 20 30.29 -11.70 -1.88
C TYR A 20 31.40 -11.38 -0.87
N ALA A 21 32.61 -11.88 -1.13
CA ALA A 21 33.73 -11.82 -0.19
C ALA A 21 34.06 -10.40 0.34
N PRO A 22 34.07 -9.32 -0.48
CA PRO A 22 34.29 -7.97 0.03
C PRO A 22 33.21 -7.52 1.03
N PHE A 23 31.95 -7.87 0.79
CA PHE A 23 30.86 -7.57 1.69
C PHE A 23 30.98 -8.34 3.02
N LEU A 24 31.27 -9.65 2.95
CA LEU A 24 31.48 -10.46 4.15
C LEU A 24 32.64 -9.94 5.01
N ALA A 25 33.70 -9.42 4.38
CA ALA A 25 34.78 -8.75 5.10
C ALA A 25 34.33 -7.44 5.77
N ALA A 26 33.48 -6.64 5.10
CA ALA A 26 32.93 -5.40 5.64
C ALA A 26 32.00 -5.62 6.85
N ILE A 27 31.18 -6.68 6.82
CA ILE A 27 30.32 -7.09 7.94
C ILE A 27 31.18 -7.55 9.13
N ARG A 28 32.16 -8.42 8.90
CA ARG A 28 33.09 -8.88 9.96
C ARG A 28 33.88 -7.72 10.58
N LYS A 29 34.33 -6.75 9.76
CA LYS A 29 35.03 -5.55 10.24
C LYS A 29 34.17 -4.71 11.21
N ARG A 30 32.85 -4.75 11.06
CA ARG A 30 31.87 -4.08 11.93
C ARG A 30 31.49 -4.93 13.16
N GLY A 31 31.97 -6.16 13.27
CA GLY A 31 31.60 -7.10 14.34
C GLY A 31 30.16 -7.58 14.26
N LEU A 32 29.55 -7.50 13.06
CA LEU A 32 28.15 -7.85 12.82
C LEU A 32 28.01 -9.31 12.35
N ASN A 33 26.85 -9.93 12.62
CA ASN A 33 26.53 -11.28 12.16
C ASN A 33 25.90 -11.24 10.75
N VAL A 34 26.49 -11.94 9.79
CA VAL A 34 25.98 -11.97 8.41
C VAL A 34 24.54 -12.51 8.32
N GLU A 35 24.15 -13.42 9.21
CA GLU A 35 22.80 -14.00 9.24
C GLU A 35 21.71 -13.00 9.66
N GLU A 36 22.10 -11.89 10.29
CA GLU A 36 21.19 -10.81 10.70
C GLU A 36 21.16 -9.66 9.69
N ALA A 37 21.89 -9.78 8.58
CA ALA A 37 21.89 -8.81 7.50
C ALA A 37 20.72 -9.07 6.53
N LEU A 38 19.85 -8.09 6.39
CA LEU A 38 18.80 -8.02 5.38
C LEU A 38 19.22 -7.09 4.24
N TYR A 39 18.50 -7.16 3.12
CA TYR A 39 18.81 -6.34 1.95
C TYR A 39 17.52 -5.90 1.27
N ASP A 40 17.45 -4.64 0.87
CA ASP A 40 16.44 -4.18 -0.07
C ASP A 40 17.05 -3.81 -1.41
N VAL A 41 16.23 -4.01 -2.44
CA VAL A 41 16.59 -3.75 -3.83
C VAL A 41 16.01 -2.41 -4.25
N PHE A 42 16.88 -1.44 -4.49
CA PHE A 42 16.50 -0.09 -4.88
C PHE A 42 16.85 0.16 -6.36
N PRO A 43 15.96 0.78 -7.13
CA PRO A 43 16.27 1.27 -8.48
C PRO A 43 17.41 2.28 -8.43
N VAL A 44 18.25 2.28 -9.48
CA VAL A 44 19.39 3.20 -9.59
C VAL A 44 19.02 4.56 -10.19
N GLY A 45 17.83 4.68 -10.80
CA GLY A 45 17.43 5.87 -11.56
C GLY A 45 18.31 6.14 -12.79
N TRP A 46 18.34 7.39 -13.23
CA TRP A 46 19.23 7.85 -14.31
C TRP A 46 19.74 9.26 -14.02
N TYR A 47 21.07 9.44 -14.00
CA TYR A 47 21.72 10.70 -13.63
C TYR A 47 22.68 11.22 -14.71
N GLY A 48 22.49 10.79 -15.96
CA GLY A 48 23.25 11.24 -17.13
C GLY A 48 24.41 10.33 -17.53
N GLU A 49 24.71 9.28 -16.77
CA GLU A 49 25.81 8.36 -17.03
C GLU A 49 25.50 7.29 -18.09
N ASP A 50 26.49 6.97 -18.94
CA ASP A 50 26.36 5.90 -19.94
C ASP A 50 26.49 4.49 -19.33
N ARG A 51 27.08 4.36 -18.13
CA ARG A 51 27.35 3.04 -17.51
C ARG A 51 26.09 2.26 -17.13
N VAL A 52 24.95 2.94 -16.92
CA VAL A 52 23.64 2.31 -16.66
C VAL A 52 22.78 2.22 -17.93
N LYS A 53 23.27 2.75 -19.06
CA LYS A 53 22.51 2.82 -20.30
C LYS A 53 22.30 1.42 -20.87
N ASN A 54 21.04 1.05 -21.06
CA ASN A 54 20.61 -0.27 -21.54
C ASN A 54 21.03 -1.45 -20.65
N LYS A 55 21.26 -1.22 -19.35
CA LYS A 55 21.52 -2.28 -18.36
C LYS A 55 20.48 -2.22 -17.25
N ARG A 56 20.03 -3.37 -16.75
CA ARG A 56 19.11 -3.45 -15.61
C ARG A 56 19.91 -3.46 -14.31
N MET A 57 20.26 -2.27 -13.83
CA MET A 57 21.05 -2.08 -12.61
C MET A 57 20.15 -1.78 -11.41
N VAL A 58 20.49 -2.36 -10.26
CA VAL A 58 19.86 -2.06 -8.95
C VAL A 58 20.92 -1.86 -7.88
N TYR A 59 20.58 -1.09 -6.86
CA TYR A 59 21.32 -1.05 -5.60
C TYR A 59 20.78 -2.10 -4.64
N LEU A 60 21.67 -2.85 -4.00
CA LEU A 60 21.36 -3.60 -2.79
C LEU A 60 21.82 -2.80 -1.59
N HIS A 61 20.86 -2.35 -0.79
CA HIS A 61 21.10 -1.66 0.47
C HIS A 61 20.98 -2.66 1.61
N CYS A 62 22.04 -2.76 2.42
CA CYS A 62 22.06 -3.71 3.54
C CYS A 62 21.47 -3.09 4.80
N PHE A 63 20.46 -3.76 5.35
CA PHE A 63 19.87 -3.51 6.66
C PHE A 63 20.34 -4.56 7.68
N TYR A 64 20.27 -4.26 8.97
CA TYR A 64 20.72 -5.14 10.04
C TYR A 64 19.67 -5.21 11.13
N LEU A 65 19.37 -6.42 11.59
CA LEU A 65 18.30 -6.65 12.55
C LEU A 65 18.72 -6.26 13.99
N ASP A 66 19.88 -6.69 14.50
CA ASP A 66 20.28 -6.53 15.92
C ASP A 66 19.15 -6.92 16.91
N GLY A 67 18.32 -7.91 16.54
CA GLY A 67 17.14 -8.32 17.29
C GLY A 67 15.88 -7.46 17.11
N THR A 68 15.88 -6.45 16.23
CA THR A 68 14.67 -5.77 15.71
C THR A 68 14.66 -5.66 14.19
N VAL A 69 13.66 -5.02 13.60
CA VAL A 69 13.35 -5.12 12.17
C VAL A 69 13.92 -3.98 11.31
N ASN A 70 14.79 -3.10 11.81
CA ASN A 70 14.98 -1.82 11.10
C ASN A 70 16.28 -1.03 11.37
N PHE A 71 17.40 -1.32 10.67
CA PHE A 71 18.53 -0.38 10.60
C PHE A 71 19.37 -0.51 9.32
N GLU A 72 19.79 0.61 8.71
CA GLU A 72 20.62 0.60 7.48
C GLU A 72 22.13 0.69 7.79
N THR A 73 22.95 -0.20 7.21
CA THR A 73 24.40 -0.30 7.48
C THR A 73 25.28 0.58 6.58
N ARG A 74 24.66 1.37 5.68
CA ARG A 74 25.32 2.19 4.64
C ARG A 74 26.34 1.43 3.78
N LEU A 75 26.12 0.12 3.61
CA LEU A 75 26.82 -0.70 2.63
C LEU A 75 25.95 -0.79 1.38
N THR A 76 26.52 -0.45 0.23
CA THR A 76 25.81 -0.47 -1.05
C THR A 76 26.55 -1.37 -2.04
N MET A 77 25.84 -2.32 -2.62
CA MET A 77 26.29 -3.09 -3.79
C MET A 77 25.47 -2.67 -4.99
N THR A 78 26.08 -2.65 -6.17
CA THR A 78 25.35 -2.49 -7.42
C THR A 78 25.32 -3.82 -8.15
N VAL A 79 24.13 -4.28 -8.51
CA VAL A 79 23.88 -5.55 -9.18
C VAL A 79 23.37 -5.29 -10.60
N ASP A 80 23.96 -5.99 -11.56
CA ASP A 80 23.41 -6.14 -12.91
C ASP A 80 22.44 -7.33 -12.87
N LEU A 81 21.15 -7.06 -13.01
CA LEU A 81 20.09 -8.08 -12.93
C LEU A 81 20.09 -9.02 -14.14
N ASP A 82 20.53 -8.54 -15.31
CA ASP A 82 20.56 -9.36 -16.53
C ASP A 82 21.69 -10.40 -16.46
N GLU A 83 22.85 -9.99 -15.94
CA GLU A 83 23.97 -10.89 -15.71
C GLU A 83 23.94 -11.57 -14.33
N MET A 84 22.99 -11.19 -13.47
CA MET A 84 22.87 -11.60 -12.06
C MET A 84 24.22 -11.56 -11.33
N LYS A 85 24.91 -10.41 -11.36
CA LYS A 85 26.24 -10.24 -10.77
C LYS A 85 26.40 -8.90 -10.06
N ILE A 86 27.18 -8.91 -8.97
CA ILE A 86 27.64 -7.67 -8.32
C ILE A 86 28.74 -7.05 -9.20
N VAL A 87 28.53 -5.82 -9.65
CA VAL A 87 29.48 -5.08 -10.50
C VAL A 87 30.25 -4.00 -9.73
N GLU A 88 29.70 -3.56 -8.60
CA GLU A 88 30.30 -2.52 -7.78
C GLU A 88 29.97 -2.78 -6.30
N PHE A 89 30.92 -2.48 -5.42
CA PHE A 89 30.72 -2.52 -3.98
C PHE A 89 31.34 -1.30 -3.34
N ARG A 90 30.56 -0.60 -2.52
CA ARG A 90 30.96 0.61 -1.81
C ARG A 90 30.81 0.40 -0.31
N ASP A 91 31.94 0.39 0.38
CA ASP A 91 32.06 0.51 1.84
C ASP A 91 32.70 1.86 2.16
N ARG A 92 31.88 2.92 2.19
CA ARG A 92 32.36 4.30 2.36
C ARG A 92 32.42 4.75 3.82
N LEU A 93 31.37 4.43 4.58
CA LEU A 93 31.17 4.98 5.92
C LEU A 93 30.92 3.86 6.94
N MET A 94 31.54 4.01 8.10
CA MET A 94 31.24 3.23 9.28
C MET A 94 30.50 4.14 10.26
N VAL A 95 29.18 3.99 10.33
CA VAL A 95 28.31 4.75 11.22
C VAL A 95 27.89 3.86 12.38
N PRO A 96 27.81 4.36 13.63
CA PRO A 96 27.24 3.60 14.72
C PRO A 96 25.82 3.16 14.40
N MET A 97 25.54 1.86 14.56
CA MET A 97 24.20 1.33 14.42
C MET A 97 23.34 1.81 15.60
N PRO A 98 22.15 2.37 15.37
CA PRO A 98 21.23 2.66 16.45
C PRO A 98 20.83 1.35 17.15
N LYS A 99 20.48 1.44 18.43
CA LYS A 99 20.13 0.26 19.23
C LYS A 99 18.73 -0.22 18.86
N ALA A 100 18.56 -1.54 18.83
CA ALA A 100 17.28 -2.22 18.62
C ALA A 100 16.22 -1.91 19.69
N ALA A 101 16.63 -1.62 20.92
CA ALA A 101 15.71 -1.43 22.03
C ALA A 101 14.68 -0.31 21.76
N GLY A 102 13.39 -0.68 21.81
CA GLY A 102 12.27 0.26 21.66
C GLY A 102 11.78 0.49 20.24
N THR A 103 12.25 -0.27 19.24
CA THR A 103 11.83 -0.10 17.84
C THR A 103 10.80 -1.12 17.34
N ASP A 104 10.50 -2.18 18.11
CA ASP A 104 9.53 -3.21 17.69
C ASP A 104 8.07 -2.72 17.85
N TYR A 105 7.30 -2.80 16.77
CA TYR A 105 5.90 -2.37 16.71
C TYR A 105 4.90 -3.48 17.07
N ARG A 106 5.34 -4.73 17.16
CA ARG A 106 4.45 -5.88 17.38
C ARG A 106 4.04 -5.95 18.83
N GLU A 107 2.73 -5.91 19.07
CA GLU A 107 2.14 -6.02 20.41
C GLU A 107 2.66 -7.25 21.18
N SER A 108 2.90 -8.38 20.50
CA SER A 108 3.41 -9.62 21.10
C SER A 108 4.82 -9.51 21.70
N VAL A 109 5.61 -8.53 21.28
CA VAL A 109 6.99 -8.29 21.74
C VAL A 109 7.06 -7.12 22.73
N GLN A 110 6.14 -6.17 22.59
CA GLN A 110 6.08 -5.00 23.47
C GLN A 110 5.80 -5.39 24.93
N LYS A 111 6.33 -4.58 25.84
CA LYS A 111 6.22 -4.78 27.29
C LYS A 111 5.42 -3.65 27.93
N PRO A 112 4.68 -3.91 29.02
CA PRO A 112 3.99 -2.86 29.78
C PRO A 112 4.93 -1.72 30.21
N PRO A 113 4.39 -0.50 30.42
CA PRO A 113 2.97 -0.17 30.40
C PRO A 113 2.43 0.06 28.97
N PHE A 114 1.23 -0.46 28.72
CA PHE A 114 0.45 -0.08 27.54
C PHE A 114 -0.39 1.18 27.84
N GLY A 115 -0.79 1.89 26.79
CA GLY A 115 -1.66 3.05 26.89
C GLY A 115 -3.04 2.76 27.49
N ALA A 116 -3.87 3.80 27.60
CA ALA A 116 -5.23 3.64 28.10
C ALA A 116 -6.03 2.66 27.24
N ARG A 117 -6.70 1.70 27.88
CA ARG A 117 -7.58 0.75 27.20
C ARG A 117 -8.73 1.49 26.54
N LEU A 118 -8.91 1.28 25.25
CA LEU A 118 -10.08 1.76 24.50
C LEU A 118 -11.24 0.76 24.62
N ASN A 119 -12.46 1.27 24.64
CA ASN A 119 -13.66 0.44 24.59
C ASN A 119 -13.90 -0.02 23.15
N ALA A 120 -14.34 -1.27 22.97
CA ALA A 120 -14.64 -1.81 21.65
C ALA A 120 -15.85 -1.10 21.03
N VAL A 121 -15.78 -0.85 19.72
CA VAL A 121 -16.88 -0.33 18.90
C VAL A 121 -17.10 -1.32 17.76
N THR A 122 -18.36 -1.61 17.43
CA THR A 122 -18.73 -2.50 16.33
C THR A 122 -19.82 -1.86 15.47
N VAL A 123 -19.78 -2.13 14.17
CA VAL A 123 -20.82 -1.78 13.21
C VAL A 123 -21.66 -3.03 12.96
N GLU A 124 -22.98 -2.90 13.05
CA GLU A 124 -23.93 -3.98 12.79
C GLU A 124 -24.95 -3.52 11.73
N GLN A 125 -25.20 -4.37 10.73
CA GLN A 125 -26.23 -4.17 9.72
C GLN A 125 -27.16 -5.38 9.74
N PRO A 126 -28.29 -5.33 10.49
CA PRO A 126 -29.16 -6.48 10.70
C PRO A 126 -29.70 -7.11 9.41
N ASP A 127 -29.94 -6.27 8.39
CA ASP A 127 -30.45 -6.68 7.09
C ASP A 127 -29.33 -6.92 6.06
N GLY A 128 -28.07 -6.87 6.48
CA GLY A 128 -26.90 -6.91 5.61
C GLY A 128 -26.55 -5.54 5.00
N PRO A 129 -25.45 -5.48 4.22
CA PRO A 129 -25.04 -4.25 3.53
C PRO A 129 -26.01 -3.89 2.40
N SER A 130 -26.17 -2.60 2.12
CA SER A 130 -27.07 -2.09 1.07
C SER A 130 -26.47 -2.13 -0.35
N PHE A 131 -25.24 -2.63 -0.50
CA PHE A 131 -24.59 -2.81 -1.79
C PHE A 131 -24.63 -4.27 -2.24
N GLU A 132 -24.73 -4.45 -3.55
CA GLU A 132 -24.65 -5.75 -4.21
C GLU A 132 -23.41 -5.82 -5.10
N ILE A 133 -22.76 -6.99 -5.11
CA ILE A 133 -21.61 -7.26 -5.97
C ILE A 133 -21.98 -8.41 -6.91
N HIS A 134 -22.08 -8.11 -8.20
CA HIS A 134 -22.35 -9.07 -9.27
C HIS A 134 -21.09 -9.28 -10.11
N GLY A 135 -20.30 -10.29 -9.73
CA GLY A 135 -18.95 -10.47 -10.27
C GLY A 135 -18.03 -9.34 -9.82
N HIS A 136 -17.80 -8.36 -10.70
CA HIS A 136 -17.01 -7.15 -10.41
C HIS A 136 -17.83 -5.86 -10.52
N SER A 137 -19.13 -5.96 -10.85
CA SER A 137 -20.03 -4.81 -10.85
C SER A 137 -20.56 -4.58 -9.44
N VAL A 138 -20.50 -3.34 -8.97
CA VAL A 138 -20.94 -2.91 -7.65
C VAL A 138 -22.10 -1.94 -7.83
N MET A 139 -23.24 -2.28 -7.24
CA MET A 139 -24.40 -1.41 -7.16
C MET A 139 -24.64 -1.01 -5.72
N TRP A 140 -24.74 0.29 -5.45
CA TRP A 140 -24.98 0.82 -4.12
C TRP A 140 -25.78 2.10 -4.17
N ALA A 141 -26.88 2.18 -3.44
CA ALA A 141 -27.79 3.33 -3.45
C ALA A 141 -28.16 3.75 -4.89
N ASN A 142 -27.66 4.90 -5.34
CA ASN A 142 -27.85 5.42 -6.68
C ASN A 142 -26.61 5.24 -7.60
N TRP A 143 -25.59 4.52 -7.18
CA TRP A 143 -24.36 4.27 -7.94
C TRP A 143 -24.31 2.88 -8.57
N ASP A 144 -23.71 2.82 -9.76
CA ASP A 144 -23.32 1.61 -10.47
C ASP A 144 -21.91 1.82 -11.04
N PHE A 145 -20.97 0.94 -10.69
CA PHE A 145 -19.59 0.97 -11.18
C PHE A 145 -18.97 -0.44 -11.24
N HIS A 146 -17.85 -0.56 -11.94
CA HIS A 146 -17.11 -1.80 -12.10
C HIS A 146 -15.74 -1.71 -11.41
N MET A 147 -15.40 -2.73 -10.63
CA MET A 147 -14.08 -2.90 -10.02
C MET A 147 -13.16 -3.71 -10.92
N GLY A 148 -12.10 -3.09 -11.42
CA GLY A 148 -10.99 -3.75 -12.10
C GLY A 148 -9.78 -3.89 -11.18
N PHE A 149 -8.83 -4.73 -11.59
CA PHE A 149 -7.52 -4.84 -10.95
C PHE A 149 -6.45 -4.92 -12.03
N ASP A 150 -5.35 -4.21 -11.82
CA ASP A 150 -4.17 -4.20 -12.68
C ASP A 150 -2.93 -4.42 -11.81
N MET A 151 -1.96 -5.21 -12.30
CA MET A 151 -0.75 -5.51 -11.52
C MET A 151 0.11 -4.26 -11.26
N ARG A 152 0.11 -3.29 -12.18
CA ARG A 152 0.87 -2.04 -12.05
C ARG A 152 0.12 -1.00 -11.24
N ALA A 153 -1.16 -0.75 -11.55
CA ALA A 153 -1.94 0.31 -10.93
C ALA A 153 -2.70 -0.13 -9.66
N GLY A 154 -2.92 -1.44 -9.50
CA GLY A 154 -3.80 -2.00 -8.48
C GLY A 154 -5.28 -1.90 -8.85
N PRO A 155 -6.17 -1.79 -7.84
CA PRO A 155 -7.60 -1.61 -8.05
C PRO A 155 -7.87 -0.36 -8.91
N SER A 156 -8.74 -0.53 -9.88
CA SER A 156 -9.24 0.56 -10.72
C SER A 156 -10.74 0.53 -10.74
N MET A 157 -11.35 1.70 -10.78
CA MET A 157 -12.79 1.85 -10.90
C MET A 157 -13.11 2.22 -12.33
N SER A 158 -14.12 1.61 -12.92
CA SER A 158 -14.58 1.93 -14.26
C SER A 158 -16.08 2.11 -14.31
N LEU A 159 -16.55 2.83 -15.31
CA LEU A 159 -17.96 2.91 -15.65
C LEU A 159 -18.86 3.48 -14.54
N ALA A 160 -18.32 4.27 -13.60
CA ALA A 160 -19.10 4.85 -12.53
C ALA A 160 -20.19 5.79 -13.06
N SER A 161 -21.42 5.46 -12.72
CA SER A 161 -22.65 6.13 -13.14
C SER A 161 -23.57 6.31 -11.95
N ILE A 162 -24.28 7.43 -11.92
CA ILE A 162 -25.26 7.74 -10.88
C ILE A 162 -26.67 7.77 -11.48
N TYR A 163 -27.65 7.20 -10.78
CA TYR A 163 -29.05 7.23 -11.15
C TYR A 163 -29.67 8.57 -10.80
N ASP A 164 -30.11 9.28 -11.83
CA ASP A 164 -30.82 10.56 -11.71
C ASP A 164 -32.32 10.27 -11.59
N ILE A 165 -32.87 10.48 -10.39
CA ILE A 165 -34.29 10.20 -10.10
C ILE A 165 -35.22 11.15 -10.87
N GLU A 166 -34.81 12.38 -11.16
CA GLU A 166 -35.66 13.30 -11.93
C GLU A 166 -35.71 12.90 -13.41
N GLN A 167 -34.59 12.43 -13.96
CA GLN A 167 -34.50 12.01 -15.36
C GLN A 167 -34.78 10.52 -15.60
N GLN A 168 -34.97 9.74 -14.53
CA GLN A 168 -35.21 8.30 -14.57
C GLN A 168 -34.18 7.54 -15.41
N LYS A 169 -32.90 7.89 -15.28
CA LYS A 169 -31.79 7.24 -16.02
C LYS A 169 -30.46 7.34 -15.29
N PHE A 170 -29.58 6.38 -15.57
CA PHE A 170 -28.17 6.48 -15.19
C PHE A 170 -27.44 7.52 -16.04
N ARG A 171 -26.60 8.32 -15.39
CA ARG A 171 -25.72 9.32 -15.99
C ARG A 171 -24.29 8.97 -15.67
N ARG A 172 -23.45 8.83 -16.70
CA ARG A 172 -22.03 8.53 -16.54
C ARG A 172 -21.33 9.72 -15.85
N VAL A 173 -20.51 9.42 -14.85
CA VAL A 173 -19.69 10.42 -14.14
C VAL A 173 -18.21 10.20 -14.46
N LEU A 174 -17.74 8.96 -14.33
CA LEU A 174 -16.32 8.63 -14.41
C LEU A 174 -16.13 7.34 -15.19
N TYR A 175 -15.44 7.43 -16.33
CA TYR A 175 -15.21 6.25 -17.19
C TYR A 175 -14.17 5.30 -16.60
N ARG A 176 -13.06 5.84 -16.08
CA ARG A 176 -12.00 5.07 -15.44
C ARG A 176 -11.24 5.95 -14.44
N ALA A 177 -10.97 5.42 -13.26
CA ALA A 177 -10.04 5.99 -12.28
C ALA A 177 -9.09 4.93 -11.75
N LEU A 178 -7.84 5.34 -11.56
CA LEU A 178 -6.75 4.55 -11.02
C LEU A 178 -5.64 5.50 -10.55
N ILE A 179 -4.76 5.00 -9.68
CA ILE A 179 -3.50 5.69 -9.39
C ILE A 179 -2.51 5.28 -10.48
N SER A 180 -2.09 6.25 -11.29
CA SER A 180 -1.20 5.98 -12.43
C SER A 180 0.25 5.84 -12.00
N GLU A 181 0.66 6.58 -10.97
CA GLU A 181 2.02 6.59 -10.46
C GLU A 181 2.07 7.20 -9.04
N LEU A 182 3.08 6.81 -8.26
CA LEU A 182 3.50 7.52 -7.05
C LEU A 182 4.99 7.85 -7.21
N SER A 183 5.41 9.03 -6.76
CA SER A 183 6.82 9.41 -6.78
C SER A 183 7.28 9.81 -5.39
N VAL A 184 8.35 9.16 -4.91
CA VAL A 184 8.90 9.32 -3.56
C VAL A 184 10.35 9.83 -3.64
N PRO A 185 10.56 11.11 -3.96
CA PRO A 185 11.90 11.69 -4.01
C PRO A 185 12.43 12.02 -2.61
N TYR A 186 13.52 11.37 -2.22
CA TYR A 186 14.28 11.77 -1.05
C TYR A 186 15.15 12.99 -1.36
N MET A 187 15.40 13.81 -0.32
CA MET A 187 16.07 15.11 -0.45
C MET A 187 17.50 15.12 0.13
N ASP A 188 18.06 13.94 0.44
CA ASP A 188 19.44 13.81 0.88
C ASP A 188 20.35 13.64 -0.35
N LEU A 189 21.26 14.61 -0.53
CA LEU A 189 22.17 14.68 -1.68
C LEU A 189 23.43 13.83 -1.53
N THR A 190 23.57 13.10 -0.42
CA THR A 190 24.72 12.20 -0.20
C THR A 190 24.69 11.02 -1.16
N GLU A 191 25.87 10.43 -1.40
CA GLU A 191 26.00 9.26 -2.29
C GLU A 191 25.14 8.07 -1.86
N GLU A 192 24.76 7.99 -0.59
CA GLU A 192 23.94 6.91 -0.03
C GLU A 192 22.43 7.08 -0.30
N TRP A 193 21.98 8.28 -0.69
CA TRP A 193 20.55 8.64 -0.79
C TRP A 193 20.14 9.32 -2.09
N TYR A 194 21.06 9.96 -2.83
CA TYR A 194 20.71 10.79 -3.99
C TYR A 194 19.90 10.05 -5.06
N SER A 195 20.04 8.72 -5.15
CA SER A 195 19.35 7.87 -6.11
C SER A 195 17.94 7.45 -5.71
N ARG A 196 17.51 7.74 -4.47
CA ARG A 196 16.21 7.29 -3.94
C ARG A 196 15.10 8.23 -4.39
N THR A 197 14.64 8.01 -5.61
CA THR A 197 13.49 8.71 -6.19
C THR A 197 12.51 7.70 -6.76
N PHE A 198 11.90 6.90 -5.87
CA PHE A 198 11.11 5.74 -6.25
C PHE A 198 9.88 6.16 -7.07
N LEU A 199 9.54 5.32 -8.05
CA LEU A 199 8.31 5.34 -8.81
C LEU A 199 7.53 4.08 -8.48
N ASP A 200 6.77 4.08 -7.40
CA ASP A 200 6.29 2.84 -6.78
C ASP A 200 5.44 1.99 -7.73
N ALA A 201 4.54 2.62 -8.50
CA ALA A 201 3.73 1.88 -9.45
C ALA A 201 4.55 1.43 -10.67
N GLY A 202 5.47 2.26 -11.15
CA GLY A 202 6.29 1.98 -12.32
C GLY A 202 7.40 0.94 -12.10
N GLU A 203 8.03 0.95 -10.93
CA GLU A 203 9.23 0.17 -10.61
C GLU A 203 8.91 -1.11 -9.83
N PHE A 204 7.89 -1.08 -8.96
CA PHE A 204 7.53 -2.21 -8.09
C PHE A 204 6.15 -2.79 -8.41
N GLY A 205 5.25 -1.98 -8.95
CA GLY A 205 3.89 -2.39 -9.29
C GLY A 205 2.96 -2.23 -8.09
N PHE A 206 2.11 -1.21 -8.12
CA PHE A 206 1.23 -0.86 -7.01
C PHE A 206 0.08 -1.86 -6.79
N GLY A 207 -0.23 -2.70 -7.79
CA GLY A 207 -1.11 -3.87 -7.61
C GLY A 207 -0.36 -5.10 -7.12
N GLN A 208 0.88 -5.30 -7.59
CA GLN A 208 1.76 -6.36 -7.12
C GLN A 208 2.05 -6.22 -5.61
N SER A 209 2.26 -5.00 -5.14
CA SER A 209 2.48 -4.67 -3.73
C SER A 209 1.18 -4.58 -2.91
N ALA A 210 0.01 -4.95 -3.46
CA ALA A 210 -1.23 -4.98 -2.69
C ALA A 210 -1.22 -6.15 -1.68
N VAL A 211 -1.44 -5.84 -0.40
CA VAL A 211 -1.41 -6.83 0.69
C VAL A 211 -2.80 -7.36 1.02
N SER A 212 -2.85 -8.52 1.69
CA SER A 212 -4.11 -9.06 2.19
C SER A 212 -4.62 -8.21 3.35
N LEU A 213 -5.86 -7.73 3.26
CA LEU A 213 -6.47 -6.90 4.30
C LEU A 213 -6.93 -7.77 5.48
N GLU A 214 -6.55 -7.37 6.70
CA GLU A 214 -6.89 -8.04 7.94
C GLU A 214 -8.32 -7.65 8.38
N PRO A 215 -9.27 -8.61 8.43
CA PRO A 215 -10.64 -8.32 8.87
C PRO A 215 -10.69 -7.76 10.29
N LEU A 216 -11.59 -6.79 10.52
CA LEU A 216 -11.77 -6.09 11.79
C LEU A 216 -10.60 -5.18 12.22
N ARG A 217 -9.53 -5.10 11.42
CA ARG A 217 -8.40 -4.19 11.62
C ARG A 217 -8.31 -3.18 10.49
N ASP A 218 -8.13 -3.66 9.26
CA ASP A 218 -8.06 -2.80 8.07
C ASP A 218 -9.46 -2.44 7.55
N CYS A 219 -10.42 -3.36 7.72
CA CYS A 219 -11.78 -3.22 7.22
C CYS A 219 -12.82 -3.61 8.30
N PRO A 220 -13.95 -2.90 8.39
CA PRO A 220 -14.97 -3.14 9.41
C PRO A 220 -15.74 -4.46 9.19
N ALA A 221 -16.52 -4.87 10.19
CA ALA A 221 -17.25 -6.14 10.20
C ALA A 221 -18.26 -6.30 9.05
N ASN A 222 -18.78 -5.20 8.53
CA ASN A 222 -19.72 -5.19 7.41
C ASN A 222 -19.05 -5.21 6.02
N ALA A 223 -17.71 -5.31 5.96
CA ALA A 223 -16.98 -5.33 4.71
C ALA A 223 -17.18 -6.63 3.91
N LYS A 224 -17.20 -6.49 2.60
CA LYS A 224 -17.04 -7.60 1.64
C LYS A 224 -15.68 -7.49 0.98
N PHE A 225 -15.01 -8.61 0.81
CA PHE A 225 -13.66 -8.66 0.25
C PHE A 225 -13.67 -9.18 -1.19
N MET A 226 -12.73 -8.69 -2.00
CA MET A 226 -12.46 -9.21 -3.33
C MET A 226 -10.99 -9.66 -3.41
N ASP A 227 -10.80 -10.81 -4.04
CA ASP A 227 -9.49 -11.34 -4.38
C ASP A 227 -9.03 -10.77 -5.72
N ALA A 228 -7.72 -10.80 -5.97
CA ALA A 228 -7.14 -10.50 -7.27
C ALA A 228 -6.13 -11.57 -7.68
N TYR A 229 -5.74 -11.52 -8.95
CA TYR A 229 -4.66 -12.33 -9.49
C TYR A 229 -3.61 -11.44 -10.12
N VAL A 230 -2.34 -11.75 -9.84
CA VAL A 230 -1.18 -11.16 -10.49
C VAL A 230 -0.38 -12.26 -11.19
N ALA A 231 0.46 -11.89 -12.15
CA ALA A 231 1.32 -12.87 -12.84
C ALA A 231 2.65 -12.98 -12.10
N GLY A 232 3.07 -14.20 -11.79
CA GLY A 232 4.45 -14.49 -11.38
C GLY A 232 5.43 -14.30 -12.54
N LEU A 233 6.74 -14.32 -12.25
CA LEU A 233 7.79 -14.20 -13.27
C LEU A 233 7.77 -15.38 -14.27
N ASP A 234 7.30 -16.54 -13.85
CA ASP A 234 7.07 -17.71 -14.71
C ASP A 234 5.76 -17.63 -15.51
N GLY A 235 5.02 -16.52 -15.41
CA GLY A 235 3.74 -16.27 -16.04
C GLY A 235 2.56 -17.00 -15.38
N LYS A 236 2.77 -17.71 -14.26
CA LYS A 236 1.68 -18.40 -13.56
C LYS A 236 0.83 -17.40 -12.75
N PRO A 237 -0.49 -17.64 -12.63
CA PRO A 237 -1.35 -16.80 -11.81
C PRO A 237 -1.03 -17.00 -10.32
N ASN A 238 -0.73 -15.90 -9.63
CA ASN A 238 -0.64 -15.83 -8.19
C ASN A 238 -1.93 -15.18 -7.66
N LYS A 239 -2.64 -15.88 -6.77
CA LYS A 239 -3.84 -15.37 -6.13
C LYS A 239 -3.47 -14.54 -4.90
N LYS A 240 -3.86 -13.26 -4.90
CA LYS A 240 -3.84 -12.40 -3.70
C LYS A 240 -5.24 -12.32 -3.12
N SER A 241 -5.40 -12.81 -1.89
CA SER A 241 -6.71 -12.87 -1.23
C SER A 241 -7.01 -11.58 -0.48
N ASN A 242 -8.28 -11.17 -0.40
CA ASN A 242 -8.74 -10.00 0.37
C ASN A 242 -7.98 -8.69 0.07
N VAL A 243 -7.63 -8.40 -1.18
CA VAL A 243 -6.85 -7.19 -1.54
C VAL A 243 -7.69 -5.93 -1.71
N ILE A 244 -9.00 -6.08 -1.85
CA ILE A 244 -9.97 -4.99 -1.87
C ILE A 244 -11.02 -5.30 -0.82
N CYS A 245 -11.42 -4.31 -0.04
CA CYS A 245 -12.63 -4.40 0.78
C CYS A 245 -13.61 -3.28 0.43
N ILE A 246 -14.89 -3.61 0.44
CA ILE A 246 -16.00 -2.71 0.14
C ILE A 246 -16.93 -2.71 1.36
N PHE A 247 -17.24 -1.54 1.90
CA PHE A 247 -18.09 -1.41 3.08
C PHE A 247 -18.86 -0.10 3.09
N GLU A 248 -19.96 -0.07 3.85
CA GLU A 248 -20.67 1.17 4.13
C GLU A 248 -20.12 1.82 5.41
N ARG A 249 -19.85 3.12 5.34
CA ARG A 249 -19.30 3.92 6.44
C ARG A 249 -20.35 4.90 6.94
N HIS A 250 -20.50 4.96 8.26
CA HIS A 250 -21.36 5.91 8.96
C HIS A 250 -20.59 6.51 10.14
N ASP A 251 -19.94 7.64 9.90
CA ASP A 251 -19.09 8.34 10.89
C ASP A 251 -19.87 9.31 11.79
N GLY A 252 -21.20 9.38 11.60
CA GLY A 252 -22.06 10.37 12.26
C GLY A 252 -22.16 11.69 11.49
N ASP A 253 -21.68 11.72 10.26
CA ASP A 253 -21.81 12.85 9.34
C ASP A 253 -23.28 13.14 8.99
N ILE A 254 -23.56 14.42 8.75
CA ILE A 254 -24.88 14.91 8.38
C ILE A 254 -24.88 15.22 6.89
N MET A 255 -25.66 14.48 6.10
CA MET A 255 -25.85 14.73 4.67
C MET A 255 -26.42 16.14 4.44
N TRP A 256 -27.49 16.48 5.17
CA TRP A 256 -27.99 17.86 5.26
C TRP A 256 -28.89 18.03 6.48
N ARG A 257 -29.03 19.28 6.92
CA ARG A 257 -29.95 19.65 8.00
C ARG A 257 -30.53 21.05 7.83
N HIS A 258 -31.73 21.24 8.33
CA HIS A 258 -32.33 22.56 8.47
C HIS A 258 -33.11 22.68 9.78
N THR A 259 -33.16 23.89 10.32
CA THR A 259 -34.04 24.23 11.45
C THR A 259 -34.75 25.54 11.18
N LYS A 260 -36.07 25.48 10.98
CA LYS A 260 -36.91 26.66 10.74
C LYS A 260 -37.40 27.23 12.08
N THR A 261 -36.70 28.24 12.60
CA THR A 261 -36.96 28.83 13.92
C THR A 261 -38.25 29.64 14.04
N THR A 262 -38.84 30.06 12.93
CA THR A 262 -40.01 30.95 12.90
C THR A 262 -41.36 30.23 12.96
N ILE A 263 -41.39 28.90 12.94
CA ILE A 263 -42.62 28.11 13.00
C ILE A 263 -42.69 27.40 14.35
N SER A 264 -43.81 27.57 15.06
CA SER A 264 -44.05 27.01 16.40
C SER A 264 -44.65 25.59 16.40
N LYS A 265 -44.70 24.92 15.25
CA LYS A 265 -45.32 23.59 15.06
C LYS A 265 -44.29 22.45 14.96
N LYS A 266 -44.76 21.20 15.06
CA LYS A 266 -43.98 19.98 14.75
C LYS A 266 -43.44 20.05 13.31
N GLY A 267 -42.23 19.52 13.07
CA GLY A 267 -41.55 19.53 11.77
C GLY A 267 -40.60 20.72 11.53
N LYS A 268 -40.20 21.45 12.58
CA LYS A 268 -39.27 22.58 12.46
C LYS A 268 -37.81 22.18 12.23
N VAL A 269 -37.44 20.93 12.55
CA VAL A 269 -36.08 20.39 12.37
C VAL A 269 -36.18 19.23 11.41
N GLU A 270 -35.28 19.22 10.43
CA GLU A 270 -35.08 18.11 9.52
C GLU A 270 -33.57 17.82 9.45
N VAL A 271 -33.19 16.56 9.59
CA VAL A 271 -31.80 16.09 9.55
C VAL A 271 -31.77 14.79 8.79
N ARG A 272 -30.81 14.63 7.89
CA ARG A 272 -30.53 13.36 7.22
C ARG A 272 -29.08 12.96 7.48
N PRO A 273 -28.82 11.74 7.98
CA PRO A 273 -27.47 11.24 8.14
C PRO A 273 -26.85 10.96 6.77
N GLU A 274 -25.53 11.05 6.68
CA GLU A 274 -24.76 10.57 5.53
C GLU A 274 -24.43 9.09 5.73
N LEU A 275 -24.55 8.33 4.66
CA LEU A 275 -24.03 6.97 4.54
C LEU A 275 -23.23 6.94 3.24
N SER A 276 -21.98 6.50 3.31
CA SER A 276 -21.12 6.41 2.14
C SER A 276 -20.63 4.98 1.90
N LEU A 277 -20.30 4.68 0.65
CA LEU A 277 -19.64 3.43 0.28
C LEU A 277 -18.15 3.68 0.13
N VAL A 278 -17.34 2.90 0.83
CA VAL A 278 -15.88 2.96 0.74
C VAL A 278 -15.37 1.70 0.06
N VAL A 279 -14.51 1.90 -0.94
CA VAL A 279 -13.69 0.86 -1.55
C VAL A 279 -12.25 1.11 -1.12
N ARG A 280 -11.71 0.21 -0.30
CA ARG A 280 -10.39 0.30 0.30
C ARG A 280 -9.43 -0.75 -0.26
N LYS A 281 -8.17 -0.35 -0.42
CA LYS A 281 -7.03 -1.27 -0.52
C LYS A 281 -5.83 -0.76 0.28
N VAL A 282 -4.90 -1.65 0.58
CA VAL A 282 -3.59 -1.31 1.13
C VAL A 282 -2.51 -1.86 0.21
N SER A 283 -1.48 -1.05 -0.04
CA SER A 283 -0.29 -1.50 -0.77
C SER A 283 0.95 -1.13 0.00
N THR A 284 1.83 -2.11 0.20
CA THR A 284 3.04 -1.94 0.99
C THR A 284 4.23 -2.01 0.05
N VAL A 285 4.95 -0.91 -0.11
CA VAL A 285 6.15 -0.84 -0.95
C VAL A 285 7.33 -0.58 -0.03
N SER A 286 8.13 -1.62 0.21
CA SER A 286 9.20 -1.60 1.20
C SER A 286 8.68 -1.10 2.56
N ASN A 287 9.13 0.07 3.02
CA ASN A 287 8.82 0.64 4.33
C ASN A 287 7.56 1.53 4.37
N TYR A 288 6.81 1.63 3.27
CA TYR A 288 5.61 2.47 3.17
C TYR A 288 4.35 1.62 3.03
N ASP A 289 3.34 1.91 3.84
CA ASP A 289 1.99 1.38 3.69
C ASP A 289 1.07 2.49 3.18
N TYR A 290 0.48 2.27 2.01
CA TYR A 290 -0.46 3.21 1.37
C TYR A 290 -1.89 2.71 1.52
N ILE A 291 -2.70 3.40 2.30
CA ILE A 291 -4.13 3.10 2.43
C ILE A 291 -4.88 3.96 1.42
N VAL A 292 -5.50 3.30 0.43
CA VAL A 292 -6.23 3.97 -0.65
C VAL A 292 -7.72 3.75 -0.48
N ASP A 293 -8.46 4.83 -0.31
CA ASP A 293 -9.92 4.82 -0.22
C ASP A 293 -10.55 5.59 -1.39
N TRP A 294 -11.52 4.95 -2.03
CA TRP A 294 -12.50 5.63 -2.88
C TRP A 294 -13.85 5.62 -2.19
N GLU A 295 -14.35 6.80 -1.85
CA GLU A 295 -15.62 7.00 -1.18
C GLU A 295 -16.67 7.54 -2.16
N PHE A 296 -17.83 6.89 -2.22
CA PHE A 296 -18.99 7.34 -2.97
C PHE A 296 -20.08 7.82 -2.03
N LYS A 297 -20.66 8.98 -2.35
CA LYS A 297 -21.74 9.59 -1.57
C LYS A 297 -23.05 9.64 -2.35
N GLN A 298 -24.17 9.55 -1.64
CA GLN A 298 -25.50 9.62 -2.26
C GLN A 298 -25.75 10.98 -2.95
N SER A 299 -25.04 12.02 -2.48
CA SER A 299 -25.03 13.36 -3.07
C SER A 299 -24.40 13.44 -4.48
N GLY A 300 -23.73 12.38 -4.93
CA GLY A 300 -23.02 12.37 -6.22
C GLY A 300 -21.52 12.68 -6.13
N SER A 301 -21.01 12.92 -4.93
CA SER A 301 -19.57 13.11 -4.71
C SER A 301 -18.80 11.79 -4.80
N ILE A 302 -17.62 11.82 -5.41
CA ILE A 302 -16.59 10.78 -5.34
C ILE A 302 -15.38 11.41 -4.65
N ILE A 303 -14.92 10.82 -3.56
CA ILE A 303 -13.78 11.30 -2.79
C ILE A 303 -12.67 10.26 -2.88
N PHE A 304 -11.45 10.74 -3.15
CA PHE A 304 -10.24 9.94 -3.14
C PHE A 304 -9.41 10.36 -1.93
N GLU A 305 -8.96 9.39 -1.16
CA GLU A 305 -8.10 9.58 -0.01
C GLU A 305 -6.92 8.59 -0.07
N LEU A 306 -5.73 9.12 0.20
CA LEU A 306 -4.49 8.36 0.35
C LEU A 306 -3.94 8.70 1.73
N SER A 307 -3.88 7.70 2.62
CA SER A 307 -3.30 7.81 3.97
C SER A 307 -2.00 7.03 4.08
#